data_AF-A0A919F919-F1
#
_entry.id   AF-A0A919F919-F1
#
_cell.length_a   1.000
_cell.length_b   1.000
_cell.length_c   1.000
_cell.angle_alpha   90.00
_cell.angle_beta   90.00
_cell.angle_gamma   90.00
#
_symmetry.space_group_name_H-M   'P 1'
#
loop_
_entity.id
_entity.type
_entity.pdbx_description
1 polymer ?
#
loop_
_entity_poly.entity_id
_entity_poly.type
_entity_poly.pdbx_seq_one_letter_code
_entity_poly.pdbx_strand_id
1 'polypeptide(L)'
;MGVSSGSGAANTAARAEGWRTSNINRAVGQINDIYNSATRQAGIDDFLSATRQFYTNELERQKGQADRNLRFAMARNGLTGGSAAVDANRRLGEDYQRGVLDAERLAQGAVADLRNADEAARQNLIAQAGSGYSLTSGASQAASALQNNLQAAQGSLKADALGDVFGSLSDLYARSRETAADRRGFRDVYGYYQPGFGYGGNR
;
A
#
# COMPACT_ATOMS: atom_id res chain seq x y z
N MET A 1 -44.25 62.32 -14.13
CA MET A 1 -44.11 61.54 -12.88
C MET A 1 -43.91 60.08 -13.26
N GLY A 2 -42.84 59.41 -12.82
CA GLY A 2 -42.70 57.96 -13.07
C GLY A 2 -41.28 57.40 -13.12
N VAL A 3 -40.43 57.65 -12.12
CA VAL A 3 -39.18 56.89 -11.93
C VAL A 3 -38.90 56.73 -10.43
N SER A 4 -39.58 55.78 -9.76
CA SER A 4 -39.31 55.46 -8.34
C SER A 4 -39.50 53.98 -7.98
N SER A 5 -40.05 53.16 -8.88
CA SER A 5 -40.33 51.73 -8.59
C SER A 5 -39.10 50.83 -8.79
N GLY A 6 -38.17 51.21 -9.69
CA GLY A 6 -36.98 50.38 -10.02
C GLY A 6 -35.88 50.39 -8.96
N SER A 7 -35.75 51.45 -8.17
CA SER A 7 -34.67 51.61 -7.17
C SER A 7 -34.91 50.76 -5.91
N GLY A 8 -36.16 50.60 -5.46
CA GLY A 8 -36.51 49.76 -4.31
C GLY A 8 -36.36 48.26 -4.58
N ALA A 9 -36.79 47.80 -5.76
CA ALA A 9 -36.63 46.41 -6.18
C ALA A 9 -35.15 46.03 -6.39
N ALA A 10 -34.35 46.89 -7.04
CA ALA A 10 -32.92 46.68 -7.22
C ALA A 10 -32.15 46.65 -5.89
N ASN A 11 -32.51 47.52 -4.93
CA ASN A 11 -31.87 47.56 -3.61
C ASN A 11 -32.27 46.36 -2.73
N THR A 12 -33.51 45.85 -2.88
CA THR A 12 -33.96 44.62 -2.22
C THR A 12 -33.29 43.38 -2.81
N ALA A 13 -33.13 43.33 -4.13
CA ALA A 13 -32.39 42.26 -4.81
C ALA A 13 -30.91 42.25 -4.42
N ALA A 14 -30.26 43.41 -4.34
CA ALA A 14 -28.86 43.52 -3.91
C ALA A 14 -28.66 43.05 -2.45
N ARG A 15 -29.61 43.34 -1.56
CA ARG A 15 -29.59 42.86 -0.16
C ARG A 15 -29.80 41.34 -0.07
N ALA A 16 -30.72 40.80 -0.87
CA ALA A 16 -30.97 39.36 -0.92
C ALA A 16 -29.76 38.59 -1.47
N GLU A 17 -29.10 39.13 -2.49
CA GLU A 17 -27.86 38.57 -3.04
C GLU A 17 -26.72 38.63 -2.02
N GLY A 18 -26.51 39.77 -1.35
CA GLY A 18 -25.50 39.88 -0.30
C GLY A 18 -25.68 38.88 0.86
N TRP A 19 -26.93 38.64 1.28
CA TRP A 19 -27.25 37.60 2.27
C TRP A 19 -26.92 36.19 1.75
N ARG A 20 -27.26 35.89 0.50
CA ARG A 20 -26.93 34.61 -0.15
C ARG A 20 -25.41 34.40 -0.19
N THR A 21 -24.65 35.38 -0.68
CA THR A 21 -23.19 35.29 -0.76
C THR A 21 -22.55 35.14 0.62
N SER A 22 -22.99 35.93 1.61
CA SER A 22 -22.50 35.83 2.99
C SER A 22 -22.75 34.45 3.60
N ASN A 23 -23.93 33.89 3.35
CA ASN A 23 -24.24 32.52 3.75
C ASN A 23 -23.27 31.55 3.08
N ILE A 24 -23.18 31.52 1.76
CA ILE A 24 -22.29 30.61 1.00
C ILE A 24 -20.86 30.67 1.55
N ASN A 25 -20.32 31.88 1.77
CA ASN A 25 -18.97 32.06 2.32
C ASN A 25 -18.81 31.43 3.72
N ARG A 26 -19.84 31.49 4.58
CA ARG A 26 -19.84 30.82 5.89
C ARG A 26 -19.84 29.29 5.76
N ALA A 27 -20.67 28.73 4.87
CA ALA A 27 -20.66 27.28 4.62
C ALA A 27 -19.30 26.81 4.08
N VAL A 28 -18.75 27.53 3.11
CA VAL A 28 -17.42 27.23 2.55
C VAL A 28 -16.35 27.30 3.63
N GLY A 29 -16.39 28.31 4.51
CA GLY A 29 -15.51 28.41 5.67
C GLY A 29 -15.60 27.19 6.58
N GLN A 30 -16.81 26.83 7.01
CA GLN A 30 -17.05 25.67 7.87
C GLN A 30 -16.58 24.35 7.24
N ILE A 31 -16.83 24.15 5.94
CA ILE A 31 -16.33 22.99 5.21
C ILE A 31 -14.80 22.98 5.28
N ASN A 32 -14.14 24.07 4.91
CA ASN A 32 -12.68 24.15 4.94
C ASN A 32 -12.12 23.89 6.34
N ASP A 33 -12.75 24.43 7.38
CA ASP A 33 -12.30 24.22 8.77
C ASP A 33 -12.36 22.75 9.19
N ILE A 34 -13.37 22.00 8.74
CA ILE A 34 -13.50 20.56 9.02
C ILE A 34 -12.38 19.77 8.32
N TYR A 35 -12.18 20.01 7.03
CA TYR A 35 -11.16 19.31 6.23
C TYR A 35 -9.73 19.68 6.65
N ASN A 36 -9.50 20.91 7.11
CA ASN A 36 -8.20 21.38 7.60
C ASN A 36 -8.03 21.22 9.11
N SER A 37 -8.98 20.58 9.80
CA SER A 37 -8.95 20.45 11.26
C SER A 37 -7.77 19.60 11.72
N ALA A 38 -7.22 19.93 12.90
CA ALA A 38 -6.19 19.12 13.54
C ALA A 38 -6.66 17.67 13.77
N THR A 39 -7.95 17.48 14.08
CA THR A 39 -8.56 16.16 14.22
C THR A 39 -8.53 15.37 12.91
N ARG A 40 -8.80 16.02 11.76
CA ARG A 40 -8.72 15.33 10.47
C ARG A 40 -7.28 14.93 10.16
N GLN A 41 -6.32 15.83 10.37
CA GLN A 41 -4.91 15.55 10.17
C GLN A 41 -4.43 14.40 11.06
N ALA A 42 -4.79 14.38 12.34
CA ALA A 42 -4.50 13.27 13.24
C ALA A 42 -5.07 11.94 12.72
N GLY A 43 -6.32 11.93 12.22
CA GLY A 43 -6.91 10.72 11.63
C GLY A 43 -6.20 10.24 10.36
N ILE A 44 -5.59 11.13 9.57
CA ILE A 44 -4.75 10.77 8.43
C ILE A 44 -3.42 10.17 8.91
N ASP A 45 -2.83 10.74 9.96
CA ASP A 45 -1.57 10.25 10.54
C ASP A 45 -1.75 8.89 11.22
N ASP A 46 -2.88 8.67 11.90
CA ASP A 46 -3.28 7.38 12.45
C ASP A 46 -3.46 6.34 11.35
N PHE A 47 -4.12 6.72 10.24
CA PHE A 47 -4.25 5.86 9.07
C PHE A 47 -2.88 5.50 8.48
N LEU A 48 -1.99 6.47 8.30
CA LEU A 48 -0.62 6.24 7.84
C LEU A 48 0.12 5.23 8.72
N SER A 49 0.06 5.41 10.04
CA SER A 49 0.68 4.52 11.01
C SER A 49 0.12 3.11 10.93
N ALA A 50 -1.20 2.97 10.88
CA ALA A 50 -1.88 1.68 10.75
C ALA A 50 -1.53 0.98 9.42
N THR A 51 -1.47 1.72 8.31
CA THR A 51 -1.11 1.18 7.00
C THR A 51 0.35 0.73 6.95
N ARG A 52 1.28 1.51 7.53
CA ARG A 52 2.68 1.09 7.69
C ARG A 52 2.79 -0.20 8.48
N GLN A 53 2.10 -0.28 9.62
CA GLN A 53 2.09 -1.48 10.45
C GLN A 53 1.50 -2.68 9.70
N PHE A 54 0.40 -2.50 8.97
CA PHE A 54 -0.21 -3.54 8.15
C PHE A 54 0.77 -4.14 7.15
N TYR A 55 1.42 -3.30 6.33
CA TYR A 55 2.38 -3.79 5.33
C TYR A 55 3.66 -4.33 5.95
N THR A 56 4.13 -3.76 7.07
CA THR A 56 5.31 -4.29 7.78
C THR A 56 5.03 -5.68 8.33
N ASN A 57 3.87 -5.90 8.96
CA ASN A 57 3.48 -7.21 9.48
C ASN A 57 3.37 -8.26 8.35
N GLU A 58 2.84 -7.86 7.19
CA GLU A 58 2.73 -8.73 6.03
C GLU A 58 4.11 -9.09 5.48
N LEU A 59 5.02 -8.12 5.37
CA LEU A 59 6.41 -8.35 4.99
C LEU A 59 7.12 -9.31 5.95
N GLU A 60 6.92 -9.15 7.27
CA GLU A 60 7.48 -10.04 8.28
C GLU A 60 6.92 -11.47 8.17
N ARG A 61 5.63 -11.60 7.87
CA ARG A 61 4.99 -12.89 7.60
C ARG A 61 5.63 -13.58 6.40
N GLN A 62 5.81 -12.86 5.29
CA GLN A 62 6.46 -13.39 4.09
C GLN A 62 7.92 -13.78 4.37
N LYS A 63 8.68 -12.92 5.07
CA LYS A 63 10.06 -13.22 5.49
C LYS A 63 10.13 -14.50 6.33
N GLY A 64 9.23 -14.68 7.30
CA GLY A 64 9.20 -15.88 8.14
C GLY A 64 8.86 -17.16 7.37
N GLN A 65 8.12 -17.05 6.26
CA GLN A 65 7.90 -18.16 5.34
C GLN A 65 9.14 -18.43 4.48
N ALA A 66 9.74 -17.38 3.92
CA ALA A 66 10.96 -17.47 3.12
C ALA A 66 12.14 -18.04 3.93
N ASP A 67 12.36 -17.61 5.17
CA ASP A 67 13.40 -18.13 6.06
C ASP A 67 13.20 -19.62 6.37
N ARG A 68 11.98 -20.04 6.70
CA ARG A 68 11.67 -21.47 6.92
C ARG A 68 11.91 -22.31 5.67
N ASN A 69 11.45 -21.84 4.51
CA ASN A 69 11.64 -22.51 3.23
C ASN A 69 13.13 -22.62 2.89
N LEU A 70 13.89 -21.54 3.09
CA LEU A 70 15.34 -21.50 2.95
C LEU A 70 16.02 -22.52 3.86
N ARG A 71 15.71 -22.56 5.16
CA ARG A 71 16.27 -23.54 6.10
C ARG A 71 16.00 -24.97 5.68
N PHE A 72 14.76 -25.30 5.31
CA PHE A 72 14.42 -26.64 4.83
C PHE A 72 15.13 -27.00 3.53
N ALA A 73 15.26 -26.05 2.60
CA ALA A 73 15.98 -26.26 1.35
C ALA A 73 17.47 -26.52 1.60
N MET A 74 18.11 -25.77 2.51
CA MET A 74 19.52 -25.98 2.86
C MET A 74 19.74 -27.32 3.54
N ALA A 75 18.88 -27.68 4.48
CA ALA A 75 18.93 -28.98 5.17
C ALA A 75 18.78 -30.15 4.18
N ARG A 76 17.79 -30.08 3.27
CA ARG A 76 17.56 -31.12 2.26
C ARG A 76 18.70 -31.28 1.27
N ASN A 77 19.44 -30.22 0.99
CA ASN A 77 20.57 -30.24 0.06
C ASN A 77 21.93 -30.44 0.75
N GLY A 78 21.97 -30.59 2.09
CA GLY A 78 23.23 -30.70 2.84
C GLY A 78 24.09 -29.43 2.80
N LEU A 79 23.49 -28.28 2.48
CA LEU A 79 24.17 -26.99 2.33
C LEU A 79 24.09 -26.14 3.61
N THR A 80 23.48 -26.66 4.67
CA THR A 80 23.37 -25.98 5.98
C THR A 80 24.74 -25.56 6.49
N GLY A 81 24.88 -24.28 6.83
CA GLY A 81 26.14 -23.72 7.36
C GLY A 81 27.25 -23.49 6.32
N GLY A 82 27.02 -23.83 5.06
CA GLY A 82 27.95 -23.54 3.97
C GLY A 82 27.83 -22.11 3.42
N SER A 83 28.75 -21.73 2.53
CA SER A 83 28.74 -20.42 1.86
C SER A 83 27.41 -20.14 1.13
N ALA A 84 26.82 -21.16 0.51
CA ALA A 84 25.51 -21.06 -0.13
C ALA A 84 24.39 -20.64 0.84
N ALA A 85 24.43 -21.13 2.09
CA ALA A 85 23.48 -20.74 3.12
C ALA A 85 23.71 -19.29 3.60
N VAL A 86 24.96 -18.87 3.71
CA VAL A 86 25.32 -17.49 4.10
C VAL A 86 24.86 -16.49 3.04
N ASP A 87 25.19 -16.74 1.77
CA ASP A 87 24.78 -15.87 0.66
C ASP A 87 23.27 -15.77 0.51
N ALA A 88 22.57 -16.88 0.70
CA ALA A 88 21.11 -16.92 0.68
C ALA A 88 20.48 -16.09 1.81
N ASN A 89 21.02 -16.18 3.03
CA ASN A 89 20.56 -15.35 4.15
C ASN A 89 20.85 -13.86 3.93
N ARG A 90 21.99 -13.52 3.33
CA ARG A 90 22.31 -12.14 2.96
C ARG A 90 21.30 -11.59 1.95
N ARG A 91 20.98 -12.34 0.89
CA ARG A 91 19.95 -11.95 -0.08
C ARG A 91 18.57 -11.79 0.54
N LEU A 92 18.18 -12.71 1.43
CA LEU A 92 16.94 -12.58 2.20
C LEU A 92 16.90 -11.28 3.02
N GLY A 93 18.03 -10.85 3.59
CA GLY A 93 18.16 -9.56 4.25
C GLY A 93 18.01 -8.36 3.31
N GLU A 94 18.65 -8.42 2.13
CA GLU A 94 18.54 -7.39 1.08
C GLU A 94 17.11 -7.25 0.56
N ASP A 95 16.43 -8.35 0.30
CA ASP A 95 15.03 -8.37 -0.16
C ASP A 95 14.09 -7.83 0.93
N TYR A 96 14.33 -8.17 2.20
CA TYR A 96 13.57 -7.58 3.31
C TYR A 96 13.74 -6.06 3.38
N GLN A 97 14.96 -5.53 3.24
CA GLN A 97 15.19 -4.08 3.23
C GLN A 97 14.46 -3.39 2.07
N ARG A 98 14.44 -4.00 0.89
CA ARG A 98 13.65 -3.50 -0.25
C ARG A 98 12.15 -3.52 0.06
N GLY A 99 11.66 -4.63 0.61
CA GLY A 99 10.26 -4.76 1.03
C GLY A 99 9.82 -3.71 2.05
N VAL A 100 10.69 -3.30 2.97
CA VAL A 100 10.40 -2.20 3.91
C VAL A 100 10.17 -0.87 3.16
N LEU A 101 11.01 -0.57 2.16
CA LEU A 101 10.83 0.62 1.34
C LEU A 101 9.56 0.55 0.48
N ASP A 102 9.21 -0.64 -0.02
CA ASP A 102 8.00 -0.86 -0.79
C ASP A 102 6.74 -0.71 0.10
N ALA A 103 6.76 -1.26 1.31
CA ALA A 103 5.72 -1.06 2.33
C ALA A 103 5.50 0.42 2.65
N GLU A 104 6.58 1.18 2.81
CA GLU A 104 6.51 2.64 3.05
C GLU A 104 5.90 3.37 1.84
N ARG A 105 6.31 3.03 0.61
CA ARG A 105 5.73 3.62 -0.60
C ARG A 105 4.25 3.32 -0.75
N LEU A 106 3.82 2.10 -0.44
CA LEU A 106 2.40 1.72 -0.42
C LEU A 106 1.61 2.51 0.63
N ALA A 107 2.16 2.67 1.83
CA ALA A 107 1.51 3.44 2.89
C ALA A 107 1.36 4.92 2.52
N GLN A 108 2.40 5.54 1.97
CA GLN A 108 2.34 6.91 1.47
C GLN A 108 1.35 7.06 0.31
N GLY A 109 1.30 6.09 -0.61
CA GLY A 109 0.31 6.04 -1.69
C GLY A 109 -1.12 6.02 -1.17
N ALA A 110 -1.42 5.14 -0.21
CA ALA A 110 -2.75 5.05 0.40
C ALA A 110 -3.18 6.36 1.08
N VAL A 111 -2.25 7.07 1.74
CA VAL A 111 -2.52 8.39 2.32
C VAL A 111 -2.77 9.44 1.25
N ALA A 112 -2.00 9.43 0.16
CA ALA A 112 -2.23 10.34 -0.96
C ALA A 112 -3.62 10.13 -1.57
N ASP A 113 -4.03 8.87 -1.76
CA ASP A 113 -5.36 8.52 -2.25
C ASP A 113 -6.48 8.98 -1.31
N LEU A 114 -6.31 8.78 0.01
CA LEU A 114 -7.24 9.28 1.01
C LEU A 114 -7.38 10.82 0.96
N ARG A 115 -6.25 11.54 0.86
CA ARG A 115 -6.25 13.00 0.74
C ARG A 115 -6.91 13.47 -0.55
N ASN A 116 -6.70 12.77 -1.65
CA ASN A 116 -7.35 13.07 -2.93
C ASN A 116 -8.87 12.85 -2.84
N ALA A 117 -9.32 11.78 -2.19
CA ALA A 117 -10.74 11.50 -1.96
C ALA A 117 -11.40 12.57 -1.07
N ASP A 118 -10.68 13.03 -0.04
CA ASP A 118 -11.13 14.13 0.80
C ASP A 118 -11.26 15.43 0.02
N GLU A 119 -10.24 15.78 -0.78
CA GLU A 119 -10.25 17.00 -1.58
C GLU A 119 -11.40 16.99 -2.61
N ALA A 120 -11.65 15.84 -3.25
CA ALA A 120 -12.80 15.69 -4.14
C ALA A 120 -14.14 15.87 -3.40
N ALA A 121 -14.28 15.27 -2.21
CA ALA A 121 -15.48 15.44 -1.39
C ALA A 121 -15.66 16.90 -0.94
N ARG A 122 -14.58 17.58 -0.56
CA ARG A 122 -14.56 18.99 -0.19
C ARG A 122 -15.06 19.87 -1.34
N GLN A 123 -14.54 19.67 -2.54
CA GLN A 123 -14.95 20.42 -3.74
C GLN A 123 -16.42 20.19 -4.08
N ASN A 124 -16.90 18.94 -3.99
CA ASN A 124 -18.30 18.62 -4.21
C ASN A 124 -19.23 19.33 -3.20
N LEU A 125 -18.84 19.39 -1.92
CA LEU A 125 -19.62 20.10 -0.90
C LEU A 125 -19.59 21.61 -1.09
N ILE A 126 -18.45 22.18 -1.50
CA ILE A 126 -18.34 23.62 -1.83
C ILE A 126 -19.25 23.97 -3.02
N ALA A 127 -19.26 23.13 -4.07
CA ALA A 127 -20.14 23.32 -5.22
C ALA A 127 -21.63 23.27 -4.83
N GLN A 128 -22.00 22.35 -3.92
CA GLN A 128 -23.37 22.27 -3.38
C GLN A 128 -23.73 23.48 -2.51
N ALA A 129 -22.79 23.99 -1.70
CA ALA A 129 -23.01 25.21 -0.94
C ALA A 129 -23.29 26.41 -1.87
N GLY A 130 -22.58 26.50 -2.99
CA GLY A 130 -22.77 27.54 -4.01
C GLY A 130 -24.13 27.51 -4.71
N SER A 131 -24.77 26.33 -4.85
CA SER A 131 -26.08 26.19 -5.47
C SER A 131 -27.26 26.48 -4.54
N GLY A 132 -26.99 26.83 -3.27
CA GLY A 132 -28.02 27.17 -2.27
C GLY A 132 -28.53 25.97 -1.47
N TYR A 133 -27.82 24.84 -1.49
CA TYR A 133 -28.10 23.71 -0.61
C TYR A 133 -27.94 24.14 0.86
N SER A 134 -28.82 23.64 1.74
CA SER A 134 -28.95 24.10 3.13
C SER A 134 -27.61 24.13 3.88
N LEU A 135 -27.19 25.33 4.27
CA LEU A 135 -25.95 25.60 5.02
C LEU A 135 -25.86 24.88 6.36
N THR A 136 -27.01 24.51 6.93
CA THR A 136 -27.09 23.92 8.27
C THR A 136 -26.65 22.45 8.28
N SER A 137 -26.66 21.75 7.14
CA SER A 137 -26.28 20.33 7.02
C SER A 137 -24.90 20.09 6.43
N GLY A 138 -24.16 21.13 6.03
CA GLY A 138 -22.84 20.98 5.39
C GLY A 138 -21.80 20.31 6.29
N ALA A 139 -21.82 20.63 7.59
CA ALA A 139 -20.88 20.06 8.55
C ALA A 139 -21.10 18.56 8.80
N SER A 140 -22.35 18.12 8.91
CA SER A 140 -22.66 16.70 9.08
C SER A 140 -22.36 15.90 7.81
N GLN A 141 -22.65 16.46 6.64
CA GLN A 141 -22.28 15.83 5.35
C GLN A 141 -20.77 15.73 5.18
N ALA A 142 -20.02 16.77 5.53
CA ALA A 142 -18.55 16.74 5.52
C ALA A 142 -18.01 15.64 6.45
N ALA A 143 -18.50 15.57 7.68
CA ALA A 143 -18.09 14.55 8.64
C ALA A 143 -18.39 13.13 8.11
N SER A 144 -19.58 12.91 7.54
CA SER A 144 -19.95 11.63 6.92
C SER A 144 -19.07 11.29 5.71
N ALA A 145 -18.77 12.26 4.85
CA ALA A 145 -17.89 12.06 3.69
C ALA A 145 -16.48 11.67 4.13
N LEU A 146 -15.89 12.37 5.11
CA LEU A 146 -14.58 12.04 5.67
C LEU A 146 -14.54 10.63 6.27
N GLN A 147 -15.57 10.25 7.02
CA GLN A 147 -15.67 8.91 7.60
C GLN A 147 -15.78 7.83 6.52
N ASN A 148 -16.59 8.06 5.49
CA ASN A 148 -16.74 7.12 4.37
C ASN A 148 -15.45 6.98 3.57
N ASN A 149 -14.75 8.09 3.30
CA ASN A 149 -13.45 8.08 2.62
C ASN A 149 -12.42 7.28 3.41
N LEU A 150 -12.37 7.47 4.73
CA LEU A 150 -11.46 6.71 5.60
C LEU A 150 -11.78 5.21 5.58
N GLN A 151 -13.06 4.83 5.69
CA GLN A 151 -13.48 3.43 5.62
C GLN A 151 -13.15 2.80 4.26
N ALA A 152 -13.37 3.54 3.17
CA ALA A 152 -13.02 3.08 1.82
C ALA A 152 -11.50 2.88 1.67
N ALA A 153 -10.70 3.83 2.18
CA ALA A 153 -9.24 3.72 2.16
C ALA A 153 -8.75 2.52 2.98
N GLN A 154 -9.31 2.28 4.17
CA GLN A 154 -9.04 1.08 4.96
C GLN A 154 -9.40 -0.20 4.21
N GLY A 155 -10.55 -0.22 3.54
CA GLY A 155 -10.99 -1.37 2.72
C GLY A 155 -10.16 -1.60 1.45
N SER A 156 -9.45 -0.58 0.96
CA SER A 156 -8.57 -0.70 -0.21
C SER A 156 -7.21 -1.31 0.11
N LEU A 157 -6.83 -1.43 1.39
CA LEU A 157 -5.59 -2.08 1.79
C LEU A 157 -5.65 -3.57 1.46
N LYS A 158 -4.69 -4.04 0.65
CA LYS A 158 -4.60 -5.44 0.22
C LYS A 158 -3.30 -6.06 0.72
N ALA A 159 -3.39 -7.25 1.32
CA ALA A 159 -2.21 -8.01 1.74
C ALA A 159 -1.27 -8.32 0.56
N ASP A 160 -1.83 -8.60 -0.61
CA ASP A 160 -1.06 -8.94 -1.81
C ASP A 160 -0.40 -7.73 -2.50
N ALA A 161 -0.64 -6.49 -2.02
CA ALA A 161 -0.10 -5.29 -2.68
C ALA A 161 1.44 -5.19 -2.61
N LEU A 162 2.07 -5.83 -1.62
CA LEU A 162 3.53 -5.97 -1.52
C LEU A 162 4.12 -6.88 -2.60
N GLY A 163 3.29 -7.72 -3.25
CA GLY A 163 3.76 -8.77 -4.15
C GLY A 163 4.56 -9.87 -3.44
N ASP A 164 5.24 -10.71 -4.22
CA ASP A 164 6.19 -11.70 -3.70
C ASP A 164 7.60 -11.09 -3.62
N VAL A 165 7.89 -10.45 -2.49
CA VAL A 165 9.18 -9.80 -2.23
C VAL A 165 10.34 -10.80 -2.26
N PHE A 166 10.08 -12.07 -1.92
CA PHE A 166 11.08 -13.11 -1.76
C PHE A 166 11.08 -14.15 -2.90
N GLY A 167 10.29 -13.91 -3.97
CA GLY A 167 10.14 -14.84 -5.09
C GLY A 167 11.45 -15.17 -5.82
N SER A 168 12.36 -14.18 -5.91
CA SER A 168 13.67 -14.37 -6.54
C SER A 168 14.55 -15.39 -5.80
N LEU A 169 14.36 -15.49 -4.48
CA LEU A 169 15.06 -16.44 -3.62
C LEU A 169 14.55 -17.86 -3.91
N SER A 170 13.22 -18.01 -4.06
CA SER A 170 12.54 -19.25 -4.44
C SER A 170 13.06 -19.81 -5.76
N ASP A 171 13.19 -18.95 -6.78
CA ASP A 171 13.71 -19.32 -8.10
C ASP A 171 15.18 -19.74 -8.08
N LEU A 172 16.01 -19.04 -7.28
CA LEU A 172 17.40 -19.41 -7.08
C LEU A 172 17.52 -20.82 -6.49
N TYR A 173 16.66 -21.18 -5.54
CA TYR A 173 16.64 -22.53 -4.98
C TYR A 173 16.16 -23.59 -5.96
N ALA A 174 15.13 -23.28 -6.76
CA ALA A 174 14.66 -24.20 -7.80
C ALA A 174 15.81 -24.54 -8.77
N ARG A 175 16.57 -23.53 -9.20
CA ARG A 175 17.74 -23.70 -10.08
C ARG A 175 18.92 -24.40 -9.38
N SER A 176 19.16 -24.12 -8.09
CA SER A 176 20.18 -24.83 -7.29
C SER A 176 19.83 -26.31 -7.08
N ARG A 177 18.54 -26.64 -6.99
CA ARG A 177 18.06 -28.02 -6.87
C ARG A 177 18.29 -28.79 -8.17
N GLU A 178 18.00 -28.17 -9.31
CA GLU A 178 18.20 -28.76 -10.64
C GLU A 178 19.68 -29.07 -10.88
N THR A 179 20.56 -28.10 -10.63
CA THR A 179 22.01 -28.30 -10.75
C THR A 179 22.60 -29.31 -9.75
N ALA A 180 22.06 -29.43 -8.54
CA ALA A 180 22.48 -30.45 -7.57
C ALA A 180 21.93 -31.85 -7.93
N ALA A 181 20.75 -31.93 -8.54
CA ALA A 181 20.22 -33.16 -9.11
C ALA A 181 21.05 -33.61 -10.31
N ASP A 182 21.44 -32.68 -11.19
CA ASP A 182 22.34 -32.96 -12.31
C ASP A 182 23.70 -33.46 -11.84
N ARG A 183 24.29 -32.86 -10.81
CA ARG A 183 25.56 -33.35 -10.23
C ARG A 183 25.43 -34.75 -9.63
N ARG A 184 24.27 -35.09 -9.05
CA ARG A 184 24.00 -36.45 -8.54
C ARG A 184 23.77 -37.44 -9.69
N GLY A 185 22.96 -37.08 -10.68
CA GLY A 185 22.74 -37.88 -11.88
C GLY A 185 24.03 -38.14 -12.66
N PHE A 186 24.90 -37.13 -12.80
CA PHE A 186 26.23 -37.32 -13.38
C PHE A 186 27.13 -38.23 -12.54
N ARG A 187 27.05 -38.16 -11.20
CA ARG A 187 27.82 -39.04 -10.31
C ARG A 187 27.32 -40.49 -10.36
N ASP A 188 26.01 -40.70 -10.46
CA ASP A 188 25.42 -42.03 -10.59
C ASP A 188 25.72 -42.65 -11.97
N VAL A 189 25.71 -41.85 -13.04
CA VAL A 189 26.12 -42.29 -14.39
C VAL A 189 27.61 -42.61 -14.47
N TYR A 190 28.49 -41.80 -13.88
CA TYR A 190 29.94 -42.08 -13.85
C TYR A 190 30.32 -43.18 -12.84
N GLY A 191 29.53 -43.40 -11.79
CA GLY A 191 29.74 -44.49 -10.83
C GLY A 191 29.46 -45.88 -11.42
N TYR A 192 28.62 -45.97 -12.45
CA TYR A 192 28.40 -47.20 -13.23
C TYR A 192 29.47 -47.45 -14.30
N TYR A 193 30.31 -46.46 -14.62
CA TYR A 193 31.44 -46.58 -15.55
C TYR A 193 32.76 -46.68 -14.77
N GLN A 194 32.86 -47.69 -13.90
CA GLN A 194 34.17 -48.18 -13.49
C GLN A 194 34.56 -49.29 -14.49
N PRO A 195 35.44 -49.05 -15.48
CA PRO A 195 35.95 -50.12 -16.31
C PRO A 195 36.74 -51.06 -15.40
N GLY A 196 36.19 -52.25 -15.17
CA GLY A 196 36.91 -53.36 -14.59
C GLY A 196 38.07 -53.70 -15.52
N PHE A 197 39.24 -53.14 -15.25
CA PHE A 197 40.48 -53.60 -15.85
C PHE A 197 40.70 -55.03 -15.38
N GLY A 198 40.47 -55.96 -16.30
CA GLY A 198 40.63 -57.39 -16.08
C GLY A 198 42.05 -57.71 -15.63
N TYR A 199 42.15 -58.42 -14.51
CA TYR A 199 43.31 -59.24 -14.21
C TYR A 199 42.97 -60.68 -14.61
N GLY A 200 43.29 -61.01 -15.85
CA GLY A 200 43.42 -62.37 -16.32
C GLY A 200 44.83 -62.90 -16.04
N GLY A 201 44.91 -64.13 -15.54
CA GLY A 201 46.06 -65.03 -15.70
C GLY A 201 47.10 -65.04 -14.58
N ASN A 202 47.16 -66.14 -13.82
CA ASN A 202 48.17 -67.17 -14.06
C ASN A 202 47.81 -68.47 -13.35
N ARG A 203 48.15 -69.58 -14.02
CA ARG A 203 48.19 -70.94 -13.50
C ARG A 203 49.38 -71.12 -12.58
#